data_AF-A0A7C5DK07-F1
#
_entry.id   AF-A0A7C5DK07-F1
#
_cell.length_a   1.000
_cell.length_b   1.000
_cell.length_c   1.000
_cell.angle_alpha   90.00
_cell.angle_beta   90.00
_cell.angle_gamma   90.00
#
_symmetry.space_group_name_H-M   'P 1'
#
loop_
_entity.id
_entity.type
_entity.pdbx_description
1 polymer ?
#
loop_
_entity_poly.entity_id
_entity_poly.type
_entity_poly.pdbx_seq_one_letter_code
_entity_poly.pdbx_strand_id
1 'polypeptide(L)'
;MKAKHERGLYDPQFEHDACGVGFVANIKGAKSHEIIQQGLQVLVNMKHRGATGYEKNTGDGAGIMLQIPDKFMRKVCAERNIELPAPGEYGVGMVFLPPDLTQRRAIEDICRQMVQAEGQKYLGLRKVPTDNSTLGQTARSQEPVVKQIFVGRGSDNMTDLEFERKLYIIRRRIFKRVRFTSGLLGSGYFYASSFSSRTIVYKGMLNPEQVEEFYPELKDPDMESAIAMVHSRFSTNTFPSWDRAHPYRFL
;
A
#
# COMPACT_ATOMS: atom_id res chain seq x y z
N MET A 1 16.05 34.02 -5.38
CA MET A 1 15.84 33.26 -4.12
C MET A 1 16.09 34.21 -2.97
N LYS A 2 15.08 34.51 -2.14
CA LYS A 2 15.26 35.38 -0.97
C LYS A 2 15.93 34.57 0.15
N ALA A 3 17.04 35.09 0.68
CA ALA A 3 17.75 34.50 1.81
C ALA A 3 16.82 34.40 3.03
N LYS A 4 16.72 33.19 3.61
CA LYS A 4 16.00 32.92 4.87
C LYS A 4 16.81 33.62 5.97
N HIS A 5 16.26 34.69 6.56
CA HIS A 5 16.94 35.42 7.62
C HIS A 5 17.12 34.57 8.88
N GLU A 6 18.34 34.55 9.42
CA GLU A 6 18.67 34.08 10.76
C GLU A 6 17.87 34.86 11.80
N ARG A 7 16.92 34.20 12.46
CA ARG A 7 16.26 34.72 13.67
C ARG A 7 16.36 33.65 14.76
N GLY A 8 17.28 33.86 15.70
CA GLY A 8 17.47 33.03 16.90
C GLY A 8 18.79 32.25 16.91
N LEU A 9 19.04 31.49 17.98
CA LEU A 9 20.21 30.60 18.14
C LEU A 9 20.16 29.35 17.24
N TYR A 10 19.07 29.17 16.48
CA TYR A 10 18.90 28.05 15.58
C TYR A 10 19.57 28.35 14.24
N ASP A 11 20.52 27.51 13.86
CA ASP A 11 21.16 27.57 12.56
C ASP A 11 20.39 26.68 11.55
N PRO A 12 19.85 27.26 10.45
CA PRO A 12 19.16 26.50 9.40
C PRO A 12 19.99 25.39 8.76
N GLN A 13 21.33 25.39 8.90
CA GLN A 13 22.17 24.30 8.40
C GLN A 13 21.91 22.96 9.10
N PHE A 14 21.29 22.96 10.28
CA PHE A 14 20.83 21.76 11.00
C PHE A 14 19.39 21.37 10.65
N GLU A 15 18.74 22.05 9.69
CA GLU A 15 17.42 21.69 9.17
C GLU A 15 17.57 20.47 8.23
N HIS A 16 17.25 19.28 8.73
CA HIS A 16 17.29 18.04 7.94
C HIS A 16 15.87 17.51 7.70
N ASP A 17 15.45 17.44 6.44
CA ASP A 17 14.24 16.74 6.03
C ASP A 17 14.42 15.24 6.25
N ALA A 18 13.61 14.70 7.16
CA ALA A 18 13.85 13.39 7.73
C ALA A 18 13.31 12.22 6.87
N CYS A 19 12.53 12.46 5.81
CA CYS A 19 12.01 11.38 4.95
C CYS A 19 12.74 11.30 3.60
N GLY A 20 12.93 10.08 3.08
CA GLY A 20 13.43 9.83 1.73
C GLY A 20 12.29 9.50 0.76
N VAL A 21 12.26 10.16 -0.40
CA VAL A 21 11.38 9.86 -1.53
C VAL A 21 12.22 9.64 -2.77
N GLY A 22 11.85 8.65 -3.57
CA GLY A 22 12.43 8.41 -4.89
C GLY A 22 11.40 7.84 -5.84
N PHE A 23 11.64 7.99 -7.15
CA PHE A 23 10.86 7.30 -8.16
C PHE A 23 11.74 6.89 -9.34
N VAL A 24 11.34 5.83 -10.02
CA VAL A 24 11.91 5.35 -11.27
C VAL A 24 10.77 5.27 -12.27
N ALA A 25 10.99 5.75 -13.48
CA ALA A 25 9.99 5.72 -14.54
C ALA A 25 10.61 5.42 -15.90
N ASN A 26 9.95 4.57 -16.67
CA ASN A 26 10.24 4.41 -18.09
C ASN A 26 9.47 5.47 -18.88
N ILE A 27 10.18 6.41 -19.53
CA ILE A 27 9.58 7.55 -20.25
C ILE A 27 8.68 7.10 -21.41
N LYS A 28 8.94 5.93 -22.00
CA LYS A 28 8.12 5.36 -23.08
C LYS A 28 6.95 4.53 -22.57
N GLY A 29 6.77 4.43 -21.25
CA GLY A 29 5.71 3.64 -20.64
C GLY A 29 5.91 2.12 -20.73
N ALA A 30 7.10 1.66 -21.15
CA ALA A 30 7.39 0.24 -21.20
C ALA A 30 7.48 -0.31 -19.76
N LYS A 31 6.65 -1.32 -19.47
CA LYS A 31 6.61 -1.98 -18.16
C LYS A 31 7.70 -3.05 -18.11
N SER A 32 8.43 -3.13 -17.01
CA SER A 32 9.35 -4.23 -16.75
C SER A 32 9.51 -4.44 -15.25
N HIS A 33 9.97 -5.63 -14.88
CA HIS A 33 10.36 -5.93 -13.51
C HIS A 33 11.58 -5.12 -13.06
N GLU A 34 12.47 -4.77 -14.00
CA GLU A 34 13.66 -3.96 -13.75
C GLU A 34 13.31 -2.61 -13.10
N ILE A 35 12.22 -1.96 -13.51
CA ILE A 35 11.76 -0.69 -12.90
C ILE A 35 11.44 -0.88 -11.41
N ILE A 36 10.86 -2.01 -11.04
CA ILE A 36 10.56 -2.34 -9.63
C ILE A 36 11.85 -2.57 -8.86
N GLN A 37 12.78 -3.36 -9.42
CA GLN A 37 14.09 -3.63 -8.80
C GLN A 37 14.89 -2.34 -8.59
N GLN A 38 14.92 -1.45 -9.59
CA GLN A 38 15.54 -0.13 -9.49
C GLN A 38 14.86 0.73 -8.41
N GLY A 39 13.53 0.72 -8.34
CA GLY A 39 12.78 1.40 -7.28
C GLY A 39 13.14 0.91 -5.87
N LEU A 40 13.19 -0.41 -5.68
CA LEU A 40 13.60 -1.02 -4.41
C LEU A 40 15.06 -0.72 -4.07
N GLN A 41 15.96 -0.70 -5.07
CA GLN A 41 17.35 -0.29 -4.86
C GLN A 41 17.46 1.18 -4.41
N VAL A 42 16.66 2.07 -5.00
CA VAL A 42 16.56 3.47 -4.55
C VAL A 42 16.08 3.53 -3.10
N LEU A 43 15.09 2.70 -2.72
CA LEU A 43 14.59 2.62 -1.35
C LEU A 43 15.69 2.19 -0.38
N VAL A 44 16.42 1.10 -0.68
CA VAL A 44 17.54 0.62 0.15
C VAL A 44 18.63 1.67 0.30
N ASN A 45 18.96 2.41 -0.77
CA ASN A 45 19.96 3.47 -0.73
C ASN A 45 19.53 4.64 0.18
N MET A 46 18.24 4.79 0.48
CA MET A 46 17.70 5.79 1.42
C MET A 46 17.70 5.31 2.88
N LYS A 47 18.27 4.15 3.22
CA LYS A 47 18.36 3.65 4.60
C LYS A 47 18.94 4.65 5.59
N HIS A 48 19.97 5.38 5.20
CA HIS A 48 20.60 6.42 6.03
C HIS A 48 19.68 7.60 6.35
N ARG A 49 18.54 7.70 5.66
CA ARG A 49 17.49 8.73 5.89
C ARG A 49 16.25 8.16 6.56
N GLY A 50 16.18 6.86 6.85
CA GLY A 50 15.08 6.30 7.64
C GLY A 50 15.38 6.41 9.13
N ALA A 51 14.36 6.60 9.97
CA ALA A 51 14.52 6.32 11.39
C ALA A 51 14.30 4.83 11.63
N THR A 52 15.21 4.24 12.40
CA THR A 52 14.95 2.98 13.10
C THR A 52 14.30 3.33 14.43
N GLY A 53 13.24 2.60 14.78
CA GLY A 53 12.59 2.67 16.08
C GLY A 53 13.52 2.18 17.20
N TYR A 54 12.93 1.93 18.38
CA TYR A 54 13.68 1.45 19.55
C TYR A 54 14.47 0.15 19.27
N GLU A 55 13.94 -0.72 18.43
CA GLU A 55 14.62 -1.93 17.94
C GLU A 55 15.24 -1.66 16.57
N LYS A 56 16.48 -2.12 16.34
CA LYS A 56 17.20 -1.92 15.07
C LYS A 56 16.44 -2.43 13.83
N ASN A 57 15.61 -3.45 14.01
CA ASN A 57 14.82 -4.10 12.97
C ASN A 57 13.34 -3.67 12.95
N THR A 58 13.03 -2.55 13.61
CA THR A 58 11.72 -1.89 13.56
C THR A 58 11.88 -0.55 12.84
N GLY A 59 11.32 -0.41 11.64
CA GLY A 59 11.34 0.85 10.90
C GLY A 59 10.08 1.68 11.10
N ASP A 60 10.19 3.00 10.93
CA ASP A 60 9.05 3.92 11.05
C ASP A 60 8.05 3.85 9.88
N GLY A 61 8.48 3.22 8.79
CA GLY A 61 7.64 2.86 7.67
C GLY A 61 8.35 3.01 6.32
N ALA A 62 8.19 2.01 5.47
CA ALA A 62 8.70 2.02 4.11
C ALA A 62 7.69 1.40 3.16
N GLY A 63 7.81 1.73 1.88
CA GLY A 63 6.93 1.15 0.86
C GLY A 63 7.24 1.59 -0.55
N ILE A 64 6.52 0.96 -1.48
CA ILE A 64 6.58 1.14 -2.91
C ILE A 64 5.17 1.21 -3.50
N MET A 65 4.95 2.20 -4.36
CA MET A 65 3.78 2.31 -5.23
C MET A 65 4.17 1.89 -6.64
N LEU A 66 3.33 1.07 -7.24
CA LEU A 66 3.46 0.57 -8.60
C LEU A 66 2.19 0.86 -9.40
N GLN A 67 2.30 0.83 -10.72
CA GLN A 67 1.14 0.52 -11.54
C GLN A 67 0.69 -0.92 -11.27
N ILE A 68 -0.60 -1.21 -11.46
CA ILE A 68 -1.11 -2.59 -11.31
C ILE A 68 -0.41 -3.52 -12.32
N PRO A 69 0.31 -4.55 -11.84
CA PRO A 69 1.01 -5.51 -12.69
C PRO A 69 0.03 -6.58 -13.16
N ASP A 70 -0.69 -6.31 -14.25
CA ASP A 70 -1.79 -7.16 -14.73
C ASP A 70 -1.40 -8.62 -14.95
N LYS A 71 -0.21 -8.85 -15.54
CA LYS A 71 0.33 -10.20 -15.79
C LYS A 71 0.43 -11.01 -14.50
N PHE A 72 1.05 -10.45 -13.47
CA PHE A 72 1.13 -11.05 -12.14
C PHE A 72 -0.25 -11.22 -11.49
N MET A 73 -1.12 -10.20 -11.56
CA MET A 73 -2.46 -10.28 -10.96
C MET A 73 -3.28 -11.42 -11.55
N ARG A 74 -3.24 -11.62 -12.87
CA ARG A 74 -3.91 -12.75 -13.52
C ARG A 74 -3.37 -14.09 -13.05
N LYS A 75 -2.06 -14.25 -12.97
CA LYS A 75 -1.38 -15.46 -12.48
C LYS A 75 -1.89 -15.85 -11.09
N VAL A 76 -1.84 -14.92 -10.13
CA VAL A 76 -2.21 -15.22 -8.74
C VAL A 76 -3.72 -15.30 -8.48
N CYS A 77 -4.53 -14.67 -9.34
CA CYS A 77 -5.99 -14.78 -9.27
C CYS A 77 -6.49 -16.10 -9.86
N ALA A 78 -5.85 -16.62 -10.91
CA ALA A 78 -6.19 -17.92 -11.50
C ALA A 78 -6.07 -19.06 -10.47
N GLU A 79 -5.02 -19.06 -9.65
CA GLU A 79 -4.83 -20.02 -8.53
C GLU A 79 -5.96 -20.01 -7.50
N ARG A 80 -6.77 -18.94 -7.48
CA ARG A 80 -7.87 -18.70 -6.53
C ARG A 80 -9.24 -18.73 -7.19
N ASN A 81 -9.34 -19.11 -8.46
CA ASN A 81 -10.56 -19.07 -9.26
C ASN A 81 -11.21 -17.67 -9.29
N ILE A 82 -10.38 -16.61 -9.34
CA ILE A 82 -10.84 -15.23 -9.51
C ILE A 82 -10.59 -14.85 -10.97
N GLU A 83 -11.67 -14.64 -11.72
CA GLU A 83 -11.59 -14.17 -13.10
C GLU A 83 -11.46 -12.65 -13.14
N LEU A 84 -10.42 -12.15 -13.81
CA LEU A 84 -10.17 -10.72 -13.96
C LEU A 84 -10.61 -10.23 -15.35
N PRO A 85 -11.47 -9.19 -15.42
CA PRO A 85 -11.73 -8.42 -16.64
C PRO A 85 -10.48 -7.84 -17.29
N ALA A 86 -10.62 -7.16 -18.42
CA ALA A 86 -9.50 -6.52 -19.10
C ALA A 86 -8.78 -5.48 -18.21
N PRO A 87 -7.50 -5.19 -18.44
CA PRO A 87 -6.79 -4.14 -17.70
C PRO A 87 -7.57 -2.81 -17.75
N GLY A 88 -7.73 -2.16 -16.60
CA GLY A 88 -8.54 -0.94 -16.46
C GLY A 88 -10.02 -1.20 -16.15
N GLU A 89 -10.55 -2.39 -16.44
CA GLU A 89 -11.92 -2.79 -16.09
C GLU A 89 -12.00 -3.50 -14.73
N TYR A 90 -10.87 -3.69 -14.06
CA TYR A 90 -10.82 -4.10 -12.67
C TYR A 90 -9.91 -3.20 -11.84
N GLY A 91 -10.20 -3.13 -10.55
CA GLY A 91 -9.41 -2.45 -9.55
C GLY A 91 -9.01 -3.39 -8.42
N VAL A 92 -7.92 -3.02 -7.74
CA VAL A 92 -7.35 -3.74 -6.62
C VAL A 92 -7.33 -2.83 -5.40
N GLY A 93 -7.97 -3.29 -4.32
CA GLY A 93 -7.89 -2.71 -2.99
C GLY A 93 -6.86 -3.44 -2.14
N MET A 94 -5.71 -2.83 -1.87
CA MET A 94 -4.74 -3.37 -0.89
C MET A 94 -5.21 -2.96 0.51
N VAL A 95 -5.60 -3.92 1.34
CA VAL A 95 -6.18 -3.67 2.67
C VAL A 95 -5.44 -4.38 3.79
N PHE A 96 -5.33 -3.69 4.91
CA PHE A 96 -4.92 -4.20 6.22
C PHE A 96 -6.17 -4.57 7.01
N LEU A 97 -6.12 -5.74 7.63
CA LEU A 97 -7.24 -6.35 8.34
C LEU A 97 -6.76 -6.92 9.68
N PRO A 98 -7.65 -7.07 10.68
CA PRO A 98 -7.27 -7.58 11.99
C PRO A 98 -6.76 -9.04 11.93
N PRO A 99 -5.88 -9.43 12.87
CA PRO A 99 -5.34 -10.79 12.98
C PRO A 99 -6.37 -11.81 13.47
N ASP A 100 -7.40 -11.37 14.21
CA ASP A 100 -8.52 -12.22 14.59
C ASP A 100 -9.42 -12.53 13.38
N LEU A 101 -9.75 -13.82 13.19
CA LEU A 101 -10.48 -14.29 12.02
C LEU A 101 -11.94 -13.79 12.01
N THR A 102 -12.59 -13.72 13.17
CA THR A 102 -13.99 -13.31 13.28
C THR A 102 -14.15 -11.82 12.98
N GLN A 103 -13.30 -10.99 13.58
CA GLN A 103 -13.21 -9.55 13.30
C GLN A 103 -12.90 -9.29 11.82
N ARG A 104 -11.98 -10.06 11.26
CA ARG A 104 -11.60 -9.94 9.85
C ARG A 104 -12.76 -10.25 8.92
N ARG A 105 -13.46 -11.36 9.13
CA ARG A 105 -14.62 -11.75 8.31
C ARG A 105 -15.70 -10.67 8.30
N ALA A 106 -16.00 -10.08 9.46
CA ALA A 106 -16.96 -8.99 9.56
C ALA A 106 -16.56 -7.77 8.71
N ILE A 107 -15.27 -7.41 8.67
CA ILE A 107 -14.76 -6.31 7.85
C ILE A 107 -14.72 -6.68 6.36
N GLU A 108 -14.37 -7.93 6.03
CA GLU A 108 -14.42 -8.45 4.64
C GLU A 108 -15.85 -8.41 4.08
N ASP A 109 -16.85 -8.74 4.91
CA ASP A 109 -18.27 -8.63 4.55
C ASP A 109 -18.68 -7.18 4.28
N ILE A 110 -18.23 -6.23 5.10
CA ILE A 110 -18.43 -4.80 4.84
C ILE A 110 -17.80 -4.41 3.51
N CYS A 111 -16.59 -4.88 3.20
CA CYS A 111 -15.93 -4.59 1.93
C CYS A 111 -16.78 -5.06 0.74
N ARG A 112 -17.23 -6.33 0.77
CA ARG A 112 -18.11 -6.90 -0.25
C ARG A 112 -19.41 -6.10 -0.41
N GLN A 113 -20.08 -5.80 0.69
CA GLN A 113 -21.33 -5.03 0.69
C GLN A 113 -21.15 -3.63 0.10
N MET A 114 -20.07 -2.91 0.43
CA MET A 114 -19.84 -1.57 -0.09
C MET A 114 -19.50 -1.57 -1.58
N VAL A 115 -18.79 -2.59 -2.08
CA VAL A 115 -18.54 -2.77 -3.52
C VAL A 115 -19.86 -2.94 -4.27
N GLN A 116 -20.71 -3.86 -3.80
CA GLN A 116 -22.01 -4.14 -4.42
C GLN A 116 -22.97 -2.94 -4.31
N ALA A 117 -22.98 -2.24 -3.17
CA ALA A 117 -23.81 -1.06 -2.95
C ALA A 117 -23.43 0.14 -3.85
N GLU A 118 -22.21 0.16 -4.41
CA GLU A 118 -21.77 1.14 -5.41
C GLU A 118 -21.97 0.64 -6.84
N GLY A 119 -22.70 -0.46 -7.02
CA GLY A 119 -23.02 -1.05 -8.31
C GLY A 119 -21.82 -1.69 -9.02
N GLN A 120 -20.74 -1.99 -8.30
CA GLN A 120 -19.55 -2.64 -8.86
C GLN A 120 -19.56 -4.14 -8.59
N LYS A 121 -18.79 -4.92 -9.36
CA LYS A 121 -18.71 -6.37 -9.24
C LYS A 121 -17.65 -6.74 -8.21
N TYR A 122 -18.02 -7.44 -7.14
CA TYR A 122 -17.03 -8.04 -6.24
C TYR A 122 -16.50 -9.33 -6.86
N LEU A 123 -15.23 -9.33 -7.28
CA LEU A 123 -14.63 -10.47 -8.00
C LEU A 123 -14.04 -11.49 -7.04
N GLY A 124 -13.50 -11.03 -5.91
CA GLY A 124 -12.89 -11.92 -4.92
C GLY A 124 -11.92 -11.22 -4.01
N LEU A 125 -11.32 -12.01 -3.14
CA LEU A 125 -10.32 -11.56 -2.18
C LEU A 125 -9.17 -12.57 -2.09
N ARG A 126 -7.95 -12.05 -2.07
CA ARG A 126 -6.70 -12.82 -2.01
C ARG A 126 -5.92 -12.41 -0.75
N LYS A 127 -5.39 -13.39 -0.02
CA LYS A 127 -4.38 -13.13 1.01
C LYS A 127 -3.04 -12.87 0.31
N VAL A 128 -2.39 -11.75 0.63
CA VAL A 128 -1.04 -11.46 0.15
C VAL A 128 -0.05 -12.29 0.98
N PRO A 129 0.85 -13.06 0.35
CA PRO A 129 1.94 -13.72 1.06
C PRO A 129 2.84 -12.68 1.74
N THR A 130 3.11 -12.87 3.03
CA THR A 130 4.03 -12.01 3.81
C THR A 130 5.03 -12.86 4.58
N ASP A 131 6.25 -12.35 4.75
CA ASP A 131 7.29 -12.95 5.60
C ASP A 131 7.71 -11.96 6.68
N ASN A 132 7.33 -12.24 7.93
CA ASN A 132 7.63 -11.36 9.06
C ASN A 132 8.91 -11.75 9.83
N SER A 133 9.72 -12.68 9.30
CA SER A 133 10.91 -13.24 9.98
C SER A 133 11.98 -12.20 10.34
N THR A 134 12.05 -11.08 9.61
CA THR A 134 13.03 -10.01 9.87
C THR A 134 12.49 -8.86 10.73
N LEU A 135 11.19 -8.83 11.04
CA LEU A 135 10.55 -7.74 11.79
C LEU A 135 10.91 -7.74 13.28
N GLY A 136 11.07 -6.55 13.86
CA GLY A 136 11.14 -6.35 15.31
C GLY A 136 9.80 -6.61 16.01
N GLN A 137 9.85 -6.84 17.32
CA GLN A 137 8.68 -7.26 18.09
C GLN A 137 7.58 -6.18 18.08
N THR A 138 7.98 -4.91 18.06
CA THR A 138 7.07 -3.78 17.98
C THR A 138 6.24 -3.81 16.69
N ALA A 139 6.88 -3.98 15.53
CA ALA A 139 6.20 -4.07 14.24
C ALA A 139 5.29 -5.31 14.17
N ARG A 140 5.78 -6.46 14.64
CA ARG A 140 5.00 -7.72 14.70
C ARG A 140 3.75 -7.63 15.57
N SER A 141 3.83 -6.93 16.70
CA SER A 141 2.71 -6.82 17.66
C SER A 141 1.49 -6.11 17.08
N GLN A 142 1.68 -5.28 16.04
CA GLN A 142 0.63 -4.55 15.33
C GLN A 142 0.50 -4.99 13.87
N GLU A 143 1.10 -6.11 13.48
CA GLU A 143 1.08 -6.59 12.09
C GLU A 143 -0.37 -6.90 11.66
N PRO A 144 -0.88 -6.26 10.61
CA PRO A 144 -2.18 -6.59 10.05
C PRO A 144 -2.07 -7.80 9.13
N VAL A 145 -3.19 -8.48 8.91
CA VAL A 145 -3.30 -9.39 7.77
C VAL A 145 -3.52 -8.57 6.50
N VAL A 146 -2.61 -8.73 5.53
CA VAL A 146 -2.67 -8.04 4.25
C VAL A 146 -3.48 -8.85 3.25
N LYS A 147 -4.49 -8.22 2.64
CA LYS A 147 -5.34 -8.83 1.60
C LYS A 147 -5.55 -7.86 0.44
N GLN A 148 -5.77 -8.44 -0.74
CA GLN A 148 -6.20 -7.74 -1.95
C GLN A 148 -7.67 -8.03 -2.21
N ILE A 149 -8.47 -6.98 -2.41
CA ILE A 149 -9.86 -7.06 -2.86
C ILE A 149 -9.90 -6.73 -4.35
N PHE A 150 -10.50 -7.60 -5.16
CA PHE A 150 -10.66 -7.40 -6.59
C PHE A 150 -12.08 -6.92 -6.90
N VAL A 151 -12.17 -5.81 -7.62
CA VAL A 151 -13.43 -5.17 -7.99
C VAL A 151 -13.49 -5.02 -9.50
N GLY A 152 -14.51 -5.56 -10.13
CA GLY A 152 -14.78 -5.38 -11.55
C GLY A 152 -15.72 -4.21 -11.78
N ARG A 153 -15.56 -3.55 -12.93
CA ARG A 153 -16.44 -2.49 -13.40
C ARG A 153 -17.87 -3.02 -13.52
N GLY A 154 -18.81 -2.26 -12.95
CA GLY A 154 -20.22 -2.62 -12.88
C GLY A 154 -20.99 -2.47 -14.18
N SER A 155 -20.57 -1.52 -15.03
CA SER A 155 -21.23 -1.16 -16.28
C SER A 155 -20.19 -0.97 -17.37
N ASP A 156 -20.43 -1.54 -18.54
CA ASP A 156 -19.50 -1.48 -19.68
C ASP A 156 -19.39 -0.06 -20.26
N ASN A 157 -20.40 0.79 -20.03
CA ASN A 157 -20.42 2.19 -20.47
C ASN A 157 -19.66 3.14 -19.53
N MET A 158 -19.11 2.64 -18.42
CA MET A 158 -18.38 3.47 -17.46
C MET A 158 -16.96 3.74 -17.95
N THR A 159 -16.55 5.00 -17.96
CA THR A 159 -15.18 5.40 -18.31
C THR A 159 -14.19 5.01 -17.21
N ASP A 160 -12.89 4.95 -17.55
CA ASP A 160 -11.82 4.67 -16.57
C ASP A 160 -11.82 5.66 -15.40
N LEU A 161 -12.10 6.95 -15.65
CA LEU A 161 -12.11 7.98 -14.62
C LEU A 161 -13.32 7.83 -13.68
N GLU A 162 -14.49 7.47 -14.22
CA GLU A 162 -15.67 7.17 -13.42
C GLU A 162 -15.46 5.93 -12.56
N PHE A 163 -14.78 4.91 -13.11
CA PHE A 163 -14.43 3.72 -12.35
C PHE A 163 -13.45 4.03 -11.23
N GLU A 164 -12.38 4.80 -11.47
CA GLU A 164 -11.48 5.30 -10.41
C GLU A 164 -12.25 6.07 -9.32
N ARG A 165 -13.21 6.92 -9.72
CA ARG A 165 -14.06 7.65 -8.77
C ARG A 165 -14.91 6.69 -7.94
N LYS A 166 -15.48 5.64 -8.54
CA LYS A 166 -16.22 4.61 -7.80
C LYS A 166 -15.33 3.87 -6.81
N LEU A 167 -14.12 3.46 -7.20
CA LEU A 167 -13.16 2.82 -6.30
C LEU A 167 -12.78 3.73 -5.12
N TYR A 168 -12.59 5.03 -5.36
CA TYR A 168 -12.40 6.02 -4.31
C TYR A 168 -13.59 6.10 -3.34
N ILE A 169 -14.83 6.16 -3.87
CA ILE A 169 -16.05 6.22 -3.05
C ILE A 169 -16.20 4.94 -2.22
N ILE A 170 -16.05 3.76 -2.83
CA ILE A 170 -16.09 2.45 -2.16
C ILE A 170 -15.11 2.47 -0.98
N ARG A 171 -13.84 2.81 -1.23
CA ARG A 171 -12.81 2.89 -0.18
C ARG A 171 -13.22 3.81 0.97
N ARG A 172 -13.76 5.00 0.66
CA ARG A 172 -14.21 5.97 1.68
C ARG A 172 -15.42 5.45 2.47
N ARG A 173 -16.36 4.77 1.81
CA ARG A 173 -17.54 4.16 2.43
C ARG A 173 -17.14 3.00 3.35
N ILE A 174 -16.24 2.12 2.89
CA ILE A 174 -15.69 1.05 3.73
C ILE A 174 -15.01 1.65 4.95
N PHE A 175 -14.10 2.62 4.76
CA PHE A 175 -13.40 3.26 5.89
C PHE A 175 -14.36 3.84 6.91
N LYS A 176 -15.37 4.62 6.46
CA LYS A 176 -16.37 5.18 7.36
C LYS A 176 -17.16 4.09 8.07
N ARG A 177 -17.63 3.08 7.35
CA ARG A 177 -18.40 1.98 7.94
C ARG A 177 -17.59 1.24 8.98
N VAL A 178 -16.34 0.89 8.68
CA VAL A 178 -15.50 0.14 9.63
C VAL A 178 -15.11 0.97 10.85
N ARG A 179 -14.74 2.24 10.66
CA ARG A 179 -14.26 3.09 11.78
C ARG A 179 -15.37 3.63 12.68
N PHE A 180 -16.59 3.79 12.17
CA PHE A 180 -17.69 4.42 12.90
C PHE A 180 -18.85 3.44 13.24
N THR A 181 -18.68 2.14 13.01
CA THR A 181 -19.64 1.15 13.52
C THR A 181 -19.30 0.79 14.96
N SER A 182 -20.14 1.23 15.90
CA SER A 182 -20.03 0.86 17.31
C SER A 182 -20.02 -0.66 17.49
N GLY A 183 -19.12 -1.15 18.34
CA GLY A 183 -18.99 -2.58 18.62
C GLY A 183 -18.26 -3.41 17.55
N LEU A 184 -17.83 -2.82 16.44
CA LEU A 184 -17.00 -3.52 15.45
C LEU A 184 -15.55 -3.63 15.94
N LEU A 185 -15.26 -4.77 16.57
CA LEU A 185 -13.92 -5.14 17.02
C LEU A 185 -12.94 -5.25 15.83
N GLY A 186 -11.67 -4.92 16.07
CA GLY A 186 -10.62 -4.96 15.04
C GLY A 186 -10.63 -3.82 14.04
N SER A 187 -11.58 -2.87 14.14
CA SER A 187 -11.66 -1.67 13.29
C SER A 187 -10.38 -0.82 13.33
N GLY A 188 -9.63 -0.87 14.44
CA GLY A 188 -8.30 -0.27 14.62
C GLY A 188 -7.30 -0.63 13.52
N TYR A 189 -7.29 -1.88 13.08
CA TYR A 189 -6.38 -2.42 12.06
C TYR A 189 -6.77 -2.04 10.64
N PHE A 190 -8.04 -1.67 10.40
CA PHE A 190 -8.52 -1.51 9.03
C PHE A 190 -7.93 -0.29 8.35
N TYR A 191 -7.23 -0.52 7.25
CA TYR A 191 -6.72 0.53 6.39
C TYR A 191 -6.61 0.05 4.95
N ALA A 192 -7.01 0.88 3.99
CA ALA A 192 -6.81 0.60 2.57
C ALA A 192 -5.62 1.39 2.04
N SER A 193 -4.47 0.74 1.82
CA SER A 193 -3.23 1.32 1.30
C SER A 193 -3.41 1.88 -0.10
N SER A 194 -4.11 1.14 -0.96
CA SER A 194 -4.56 1.57 -2.28
C SER A 194 -5.95 1.01 -2.56
N PHE A 195 -6.69 1.63 -3.47
CA PHE A 195 -7.94 1.12 -4.03
C PHE A 195 -8.16 1.79 -5.38
N SER A 196 -7.62 1.18 -6.43
CA SER A 196 -7.50 1.78 -7.77
C SER A 196 -7.42 0.68 -8.83
N SER A 197 -7.74 1.03 -10.08
CA SER A 197 -7.52 0.27 -11.32
C SER A 197 -6.19 0.62 -12.00
N ARG A 198 -5.43 1.58 -11.42
CA ARG A 198 -4.19 2.10 -11.99
C ARG A 198 -2.99 1.79 -11.12
N THR A 199 -3.11 1.95 -9.81
CA THR A 199 -1.98 1.84 -8.88
C THR A 199 -2.24 0.90 -7.71
N ILE A 200 -1.16 0.31 -7.20
CA ILE A 200 -1.14 -0.53 -6.01
C ILE A 200 0.02 -0.12 -5.10
N VAL A 201 -0.17 -0.21 -3.78
CA VAL A 201 0.83 0.21 -2.79
C VAL A 201 1.17 -0.95 -1.85
N TYR A 202 2.44 -1.30 -1.80
CA TYR A 202 3.05 -2.22 -0.85
C TYR A 202 3.79 -1.40 0.19
N LYS A 203 3.36 -1.48 1.46
CA LYS A 203 3.98 -0.69 2.53
C LYS A 203 3.73 -1.31 3.88
N GLY A 204 4.51 -0.92 4.87
CA GLY A 204 4.27 -1.32 6.25
C GLY A 204 5.23 -0.62 7.19
N MET A 205 5.16 -1.00 8.47
CA MET A 205 6.12 -0.59 9.50
C MET A 205 7.43 -1.36 9.31
N LEU A 206 8.14 -1.02 8.24
CA LEU A 206 9.29 -1.73 7.68
C LEU A 206 10.47 -0.78 7.55
N ASN A 207 11.68 -1.31 7.73
CA ASN A 207 12.89 -0.69 7.21
C ASN A 207 12.90 -0.77 5.67
N PRO A 208 13.63 0.13 4.98
CA PRO A 208 13.73 0.11 3.52
C PRO A 208 14.07 -1.25 2.90
N GLU A 209 15.05 -1.96 3.46
CA GLU A 209 15.46 -3.29 3.01
C GLU A 209 14.42 -4.39 3.24
N GLN A 210 13.54 -4.22 4.23
CA GLN A 210 12.54 -5.23 4.60
C GLN A 210 11.34 -5.25 3.65
N VAL A 211 11.16 -4.25 2.77
CA VAL A 211 9.97 -4.20 1.89
C VAL A 211 9.91 -5.38 0.93
N GLU A 212 11.03 -5.73 0.30
CA GLU A 212 11.12 -6.86 -0.63
C GLU A 212 11.10 -8.21 0.11
N GLU A 213 11.65 -8.28 1.32
CA GLU A 213 11.61 -9.47 2.17
C GLU A 213 10.19 -9.75 2.66
N PHE A 214 9.53 -8.72 3.19
CA PHE A 214 8.19 -8.83 3.77
C PHE A 214 7.11 -9.11 2.73
N TYR A 215 7.28 -8.63 1.50
CA TYR A 215 6.41 -8.93 0.37
C TYR A 215 7.16 -9.75 -0.69
N PRO A 216 7.28 -11.09 -0.53
CA PRO A 216 8.02 -11.93 -1.47
C PRO A 216 7.54 -11.84 -2.91
N GLU A 217 6.26 -11.49 -3.13
CA GLU A 217 5.72 -11.31 -4.48
C GLU A 217 6.39 -10.19 -5.27
N LEU A 218 7.02 -9.21 -4.61
CA LEU A 218 7.81 -8.17 -5.29
C LEU A 218 9.01 -8.73 -6.05
N LYS A 219 9.41 -9.99 -5.81
CA LYS A 219 10.50 -10.68 -6.51
C LYS A 219 10.03 -11.47 -7.74
N ASP A 220 8.73 -11.56 -7.99
CA ASP A 220 8.19 -12.31 -9.13
C ASP A 220 8.46 -11.55 -10.44
N PRO A 221 9.06 -12.19 -11.46
CA PRO A 221 9.39 -11.52 -12.73
C PRO A 221 8.16 -11.05 -13.52
N ASP A 222 6.96 -11.57 -13.22
CA ASP A 222 5.71 -11.11 -13.83
C ASP A 222 5.17 -9.82 -13.17
N MET A 223 5.76 -9.38 -12.06
CA MET A 223 5.51 -8.06 -11.48
C MET A 223 6.23 -7.02 -12.33
N GLU A 224 5.48 -6.38 -13.22
CA GLU A 224 6.00 -5.37 -14.13
C GLU A 224 5.32 -4.02 -13.92
N SER A 225 6.10 -2.95 -13.97
CA SER A 225 5.59 -1.58 -13.87
C SER A 225 6.40 -0.65 -14.76
N ALA A 226 5.79 0.41 -15.26
CA ALA A 226 6.53 1.49 -15.92
C ALA A 226 6.93 2.59 -14.92
N ILE A 227 6.37 2.57 -13.70
CA ILE A 227 6.66 3.54 -12.63
C ILE A 227 6.77 2.78 -11.31
N ALA A 228 7.83 3.07 -10.54
CA ALA A 228 7.98 2.68 -9.16
C ALA A 228 8.28 3.91 -8.31
N MET A 229 7.43 4.24 -7.33
CA MET A 229 7.65 5.33 -6.40
C MET A 229 7.85 4.77 -5.00
N VAL A 230 8.92 5.15 -4.33
CA VAL A 230 9.31 4.62 -3.03
C VAL A 230 9.41 5.72 -1.98
N HIS A 231 9.18 5.33 -0.74
CA HIS A 231 9.30 6.25 0.39
C HIS A 231 9.87 5.52 1.62
N SER A 232 10.83 6.16 2.28
CA SER A 232 11.33 5.81 3.61
C SER A 232 10.93 6.91 4.59
N ARG A 233 10.16 6.54 5.60
CA ARG A 233 9.60 7.47 6.60
C ARG A 233 10.55 7.61 7.78
N PHE A 234 10.59 8.81 8.35
CA PHE A 234 11.14 9.09 9.66
C PHE A 234 10.05 9.74 10.52
N SER A 235 9.97 9.33 11.77
CA SER A 235 8.95 9.72 12.71
C SER A 235 9.57 10.10 14.04
N THR A 236 9.02 11.14 14.68
CA THR A 236 9.34 11.47 16.07
C THR A 236 8.42 10.75 17.08
N ASN A 237 7.52 9.88 16.60
CA ASN A 237 6.68 9.04 17.47
C ASN A 237 7.20 7.60 17.55
N THR A 238 7.06 6.99 18.71
CA THR A 238 7.42 5.59 18.99
C THR A 238 6.22 4.64 18.89
N PHE A 239 5.04 5.15 18.55
CA PHE A 239 3.81 4.36 18.49
C PHE A 239 3.73 3.57 17.17
N PRO A 240 3.64 2.23 17.23
CA PRO A 240 3.59 1.41 16.04
C PRO A 240 2.32 1.65 15.21
N SER A 241 2.49 1.93 13.91
CA SER A 241 1.38 2.22 13.01
C SER A 241 1.75 1.89 11.56
N TRP A 242 1.28 0.72 11.12
CA TRP A 242 1.48 0.22 9.75
C TRP A 242 0.84 1.12 8.68
N ASP A 243 -0.30 1.73 9.01
CA ASP A 243 -1.09 2.55 8.09
C ASP A 243 -0.48 3.92 7.78
N ARG A 244 0.38 4.43 8.68
CA ARG A 244 1.13 5.69 8.51
C ARG A 244 2.38 5.57 7.64
N ALA A 245 2.79 4.35 7.28
CA ALA A 245 3.83 4.17 6.28
C ALA A 245 3.42 4.84 4.97
N HIS A 246 4.40 5.31 4.21
CA HIS A 246 4.21 5.86 2.87
C HIS A 246 4.67 4.82 1.83
N PRO A 247 4.31 4.94 0.54
CA PRO A 247 3.50 6.01 -0.06
C PRO A 247 2.02 6.06 0.37
N TYR A 248 1.41 7.23 0.21
CA TYR A 248 -0.05 7.37 0.20
C TYR A 248 -0.62 7.16 -1.21
N ARG A 249 -1.94 7.29 -1.34
CA ARG A 249 -2.71 6.96 -2.56
C ARG A 249 -2.52 7.97 -3.69
N PHE A 250 -2.14 9.19 -3.32
CA PHE A 250 -1.77 10.34 -4.12
C PHE A 250 -0.84 11.17 -3.22
N LEU A 251 0.11 11.92 -3.81
CA LEU A 251 1.03 12.78 -3.05
C LEU A 251 0.27 13.96 -2.42
#